data_AF-A0A941SFV6-F1
#
_entry.id   AF-A0A941SFV6-F1
#
_cell.length_a   1.000
_cell.length_b   1.000
_cell.length_c   1.000
_cell.angle_alpha   90.00
_cell.angle_beta   90.00
_cell.angle_gamma   90.00
#
_symmetry.space_group_name_H-M   'P 1'
#
loop_
_entity.id
_entity.type
_entity.pdbx_description
1 polymer ?
#
loop_
_entity_poly.entity_id
_entity_poly.type
_entity_poly.pdbx_seq_one_letter_code
_entity_poly.pdbx_strand_id
1 'polypeptide(L)'
;MDTFSWEERPFVSLEQMGNYTARDRETAQSYGLVVKAIEISNRDYKYRYSKHSSDWTMQPPPSSHIHICMGYLVVRKLGTTDQYETWMPDHVFDELYAVAGES
;
A
#
# COMPACT_ATOMS: atom_id res chain seq x y z
N MET A 1 15.92 8.47 13.84
CA MET A 1 16.03 8.70 12.38
C MET A 1 16.48 7.38 11.80
N ASP A 2 15.52 6.52 11.47
CA ASP A 2 15.81 5.21 10.88
C ASP A 2 16.18 5.42 9.42
N THR A 3 17.47 5.29 9.13
CA THR A 3 18.00 5.18 7.77
C THR A 3 17.58 3.82 7.22
N PHE A 4 16.37 3.73 6.71
CA PHE A 4 15.93 2.56 5.95
C PHE A 4 16.81 2.40 4.72
N SER A 5 17.54 1.28 4.63
CA SER A 5 18.31 0.94 3.44
C SER A 5 17.34 0.79 2.27
N TRP A 6 17.69 1.36 1.11
CA TRP A 6 16.88 1.27 -0.10
C TRP A 6 16.66 -0.19 -0.54
N GLU A 7 17.53 -1.11 -0.12
CA GLU A 7 17.44 -2.55 -0.38
C GLU A 7 16.35 -3.25 0.45
N GLU A 8 15.96 -2.69 1.60
CA GLU A 8 14.96 -3.25 2.51
C GLU A 8 13.54 -2.74 2.22
N ARG A 9 13.42 -1.59 1.53
CA ARG A 9 12.13 -0.97 1.17
C ARG A 9 11.11 -1.88 0.48
N PRO A 10 11.46 -2.80 -0.46
CA PRO A 10 10.47 -3.69 -1.04
C PRO A 10 9.92 -4.74 -0.06
N PHE A 11 10.58 -4.95 1.09
CA PHE A 11 10.25 -5.97 2.09
C PHE A 11 9.79 -5.39 3.43
N VAL A 12 9.32 -4.14 3.42
CA VAL A 12 8.74 -3.49 4.61
C VAL A 12 7.64 -4.36 5.22
N SER A 13 7.69 -4.53 6.53
CA SER A 13 6.70 -5.27 7.31
C SER A 13 5.49 -4.38 7.65
N LEU A 14 4.34 -5.00 7.97
CA LEU A 14 3.13 -4.28 8.38
C LEU A 14 3.34 -3.33 9.57
N GLU A 15 4.27 -3.66 10.47
CA GLU A 15 4.56 -2.86 11.66
C GLU A 15 5.27 -1.55 11.33
N GLN A 16 6.02 -1.52 10.25
CA GLN A 16 6.76 -0.36 9.76
C GLN A 16 5.88 0.59 8.94
N MET A 17 4.68 0.16 8.55
CA MET A 17 3.74 0.96 7.75
C MET A 17 2.89 1.91 8.62
N GLY A 18 2.60 3.09 8.08
CA GLY A 18 1.73 4.08 8.71
C GLY A 18 0.26 3.64 8.71
N ASN A 19 -0.53 4.14 9.66
CA ASN A 19 -1.98 3.95 9.69
C ASN A 19 -2.68 5.11 8.97
N TYR A 20 -3.63 4.78 8.10
CA TYR A 20 -4.43 5.75 7.38
C TYR A 20 -5.91 5.37 7.46
N THR A 21 -6.77 6.37 7.41
CA THR A 21 -8.22 6.20 7.50
C THR A 21 -8.88 6.57 6.18
N ALA A 22 -9.86 5.78 5.75
CA ALA A 22 -10.69 6.09 4.60
C ALA A 22 -11.42 7.43 4.79
N ARG A 23 -11.39 8.29 3.77
CA ARG A 23 -11.99 9.64 3.82
C ARG A 23 -13.51 9.64 3.80
N ASP A 24 -14.08 8.63 3.15
CA ASP A 24 -15.52 8.52 2.97
C ASP A 24 -16.03 7.12 3.32
N ARG A 25 -17.35 7.03 3.46
CA ARG A 25 -18.05 5.80 3.86
C ARG A 25 -17.95 4.70 2.79
N GLU A 26 -17.97 5.05 1.51
CA GLU A 26 -17.92 4.09 0.40
C GLU A 26 -16.56 3.38 0.35
N THR A 27 -15.48 4.16 0.45
CA THR A 27 -14.11 3.67 0.57
C THR A 27 -13.94 2.80 1.82
N ALA A 28 -14.45 3.26 2.96
CA ALA A 28 -14.38 2.50 4.22
C ALA A 28 -15.10 1.15 4.12
N GLN A 29 -16.27 1.10 3.48
CA GLN A 29 -17.04 -0.13 3.29
C GLN A 29 -16.37 -1.09 2.30
N SER A 30 -15.78 -0.56 1.23
CA SER A 30 -15.20 -1.37 0.16
C SER A 30 -13.83 -1.95 0.55
N TYR A 31 -13.02 -1.17 1.27
CA TYR A 31 -11.60 -1.45 1.47
C TYR A 31 -11.17 -1.54 2.93
N GLY A 32 -12.08 -1.28 3.87
CA GLY A 32 -11.79 -1.16 5.29
C GLY A 32 -11.55 0.29 5.70
N LEU A 33 -12.04 0.64 6.90
CA LEU A 33 -11.92 1.99 7.46
C LEU A 33 -10.46 2.39 7.72
N VAL A 34 -9.65 1.45 8.22
CA VAL A 34 -8.23 1.67 8.52
C VAL A 34 -7.40 0.78 7.61
N VAL A 35 -6.37 1.36 7.01
CA VAL A 35 -5.40 0.68 6.15
C VAL A 35 -3.98 0.96 6.64
N LYS A 36 -3.06 0.06 6.29
CA LYS A 36 -1.61 0.29 6.44
C LYS A 36 -1.05 0.76 5.11
N ALA A 37 -0.25 1.82 5.10
CA ALA A 37 0.41 2.28 3.88
C ALA A 37 1.85 2.75 4.11
N ILE A 38 2.68 2.61 3.08
CA ILE A 38 4.02 3.19 3.00
C ILE A 38 4.33 3.58 1.56
N GLU A 39 5.09 4.65 1.40
CA GLU A 39 5.49 5.17 0.09
C GLU A 39 6.54 4.25 -0.56
N ILE A 40 6.26 3.75 -1.77
CA ILE A 40 7.20 2.98 -2.60
C ILE A 40 6.94 3.24 -4.09
N SER A 41 7.93 2.94 -4.93
CA SER A 41 7.74 3.01 -6.38
C SER A 41 6.95 1.82 -6.93
N ASN A 42 6.29 2.00 -8.08
CA ASN A 42 5.66 0.90 -8.82
C ASN A 42 6.66 -0.22 -9.20
N ARG A 43 7.94 0.13 -9.40
CA ARG A 43 9.02 -0.82 -9.68
C ARG A 43 9.34 -1.69 -8.47
N ASP A 44 9.42 -1.09 -7.28
CA ASP A 44 9.66 -1.82 -6.03
C ASP A 44 8.48 -2.73 -5.71
N TYR A 45 7.25 -2.23 -5.92
CA TYR A 45 6.06 -3.05 -5.78
C TYR A 45 6.05 -4.25 -6.72
N LYS A 46 6.42 -4.04 -8.00
CA LYS A 46 6.55 -5.13 -8.96
C LYS A 46 7.57 -6.17 -8.53
N TYR A 47 8.71 -5.74 -7.97
CA TYR A 47 9.72 -6.63 -7.42
C TYR A 47 9.15 -7.45 -6.26
N ARG A 48 8.51 -6.80 -5.27
CA ARG A 48 7.81 -7.46 -4.15
C ARG A 48 6.76 -8.47 -4.64
N TYR A 49 5.91 -8.08 -5.59
CA TYR A 49 4.88 -8.93 -6.18
C TYR A 49 5.49 -10.18 -6.82
N SER A 50 6.57 -10.04 -7.59
CA SER A 50 7.25 -11.20 -8.20
C SER A 50 7.86 -12.18 -7.20
N LYS A 51 8.14 -11.73 -5.97
CA LYS A 51 8.69 -12.56 -4.89
C LYS A 51 7.62 -13.22 -4.03
N HIS A 52 6.50 -12.55 -3.79
CA HIS A 52 5.53 -12.96 -2.78
C HIS A 52 4.13 -13.27 -3.29
N SER A 53 3.81 -13.02 -4.57
CA SER A 53 2.46 -13.26 -5.11
C SER A 53 1.99 -14.70 -5.06
N SER A 54 2.88 -15.69 -4.88
CA SER A 54 2.50 -17.09 -4.66
C SER A 54 2.00 -17.35 -3.23
N ASP A 55 2.47 -16.58 -2.27
CA ASP A 55 2.31 -16.87 -0.84
C ASP A 55 1.37 -15.85 -0.17
N TRP A 56 1.30 -14.63 -0.70
CA TRP A 56 0.56 -13.50 -0.13
C TRP A 56 -0.55 -13.04 -1.07
N THR A 57 -1.67 -12.59 -0.48
CA THR A 57 -2.78 -12.00 -1.24
C THR A 57 -2.40 -10.61 -1.73
N MET A 58 -2.14 -10.48 -3.03
CA MET A 58 -1.68 -9.23 -3.65
C MET A 58 -2.42 -8.95 -4.96
N GLN A 59 -2.69 -7.67 -5.24
CA GLN A 59 -3.11 -7.23 -6.57
C GLN A 59 -1.91 -7.09 -7.51
N PRO A 60 -2.07 -7.36 -8.82
CA PRO A 60 -0.97 -7.20 -9.77
C PRO A 60 -0.53 -5.73 -9.87
N PRO A 61 0.75 -5.46 -10.14
CA PRO A 61 1.22 -4.10 -10.40
C PRO A 61 0.55 -3.51 -11.66
N PRO A 62 0.52 -2.18 -11.81
CA PRO A 62 0.03 -1.54 -13.03
C PRO A 62 0.80 -2.06 -14.25
N SER A 63 0.07 -2.27 -15.36
CA SER A 63 0.60 -2.86 -16.59
C SER A 63 1.53 -1.94 -17.39
N SER A 64 1.51 -0.62 -17.12
CA SER A 64 2.36 0.35 -17.80
C SER A 64 3.79 0.32 -17.24
N HIS A 65 4.73 -0.08 -18.10
CA HIS A 65 6.15 -0.22 -17.78
C HIS A 65 6.98 1.02 -18.16
N ILE A 66 6.36 2.06 -18.69
CA ILE A 66 7.07 3.13 -19.39
C ILE A 66 7.76 4.09 -18.39
N HIS A 67 7.20 4.27 -17.19
CA HIS A 67 7.72 5.19 -16.18
C HIS A 67 7.75 4.57 -14.77
N ILE A 68 8.81 4.88 -14.03
CA ILE A 68 8.87 4.62 -12.58
C ILE A 68 8.07 5.74 -11.91
N CYS A 69 6.99 5.37 -11.23
CA CYS A 69 6.12 6.30 -10.53
C CYS A 69 6.18 6.02 -9.02
N MET A 70 6.18 7.09 -8.22
CA MET A 70 5.97 7.00 -6.78
C MET A 70 4.48 6.84 -6.47
N GLY A 71 4.20 6.26 -5.31
CA GLY A 71 2.87 5.95 -4.83
C GLY A 71 2.96 5.19 -3.52
N TYR A 72 1.91 4.44 -3.18
CA TYR A 72 1.80 3.75 -1.91
C TYR A 72 1.58 2.25 -2.11
N LEU A 73 2.36 1.44 -1.38
CA LEU A 73 1.94 0.10 -0.99
C LEU A 73 0.86 0.24 0.08
N VAL A 74 -0.29 -0.39 -0.13
CA VAL A 74 -1.44 -0.32 0.77
C VAL A 74 -1.89 -1.73 1.13
N VAL A 75 -2.08 -1.98 2.41
CA VAL A 75 -2.73 -3.20 2.92
C VAL A 75 -4.16 -2.86 3.35
N ARG A 76 -5.11 -3.43 2.62
CA ARG A 76 -6.56 -3.20 2.78
C ARG A 76 -7.21 -4.33 3.56
N LYS A 77 -8.42 -4.07 4.07
CA LYS A 77 -9.21 -5.00 4.89
C LYS A 77 -8.38 -5.61 6.03
N LEU A 78 -7.62 -4.74 6.69
CA LEU A 78 -6.62 -5.09 7.71
C LEU A 78 -7.23 -5.97 8.81
N GLY A 79 -6.56 -7.07 9.15
CA GLY A 79 -6.98 -7.99 10.21
C GLY A 79 -8.16 -8.89 9.86
N THR A 80 -8.63 -8.88 8.61
CA THR A 80 -9.71 -9.76 8.13
C THR A 80 -9.18 -10.90 7.25
N THR A 81 -10.01 -11.90 6.99
CA THR A 81 -9.68 -12.99 6.04
C THR A 81 -9.48 -12.51 4.61
N ASP A 82 -10.02 -11.34 4.29
CA ASP A 82 -9.93 -10.73 2.96
C ASP A 82 -8.77 -9.72 2.86
N GLN A 83 -7.84 -9.72 3.81
CA GLN A 83 -6.69 -8.80 3.77
C GLN A 83 -5.87 -9.01 2.51
N TYR A 84 -5.48 -7.91 1.84
CA TYR A 84 -4.64 -7.96 0.65
C TYR A 84 -3.78 -6.72 0.49
N GLU A 85 -2.68 -6.88 -0.24
CA GLU A 85 -1.80 -5.78 -0.63
C GLU A 85 -2.12 -5.27 -2.03
N THR A 86 -2.00 -3.97 -2.24
CA THR A 86 -2.10 -3.32 -3.55
C THR A 86 -1.14 -2.14 -3.63
N TRP A 87 -0.88 -1.66 -4.84
CA TRP A 87 -0.17 -0.41 -5.06
C TRP A 87 -1.05 0.57 -5.81
N MET A 88 -1.02 1.83 -5.40
CA MET A 88 -1.71 2.90 -6.11
C MET A 88 -0.87 4.18 -6.16
N PRO A 89 -1.07 5.04 -7.18
CA PRO A 89 -0.45 6.35 -7.23
C PRO A 89 -0.80 7.22 -6.02
N ASP A 90 0.07 8.18 -5.72
CA ASP A 90 -0.09 9.19 -4.67
C ASP A 90 -1.46 9.91 -4.70
N HIS A 91 -1.85 10.48 -5.84
CA HIS A 91 -3.12 11.20 -5.99
C HIS A 91 -4.34 10.30 -5.74
N VAL A 92 -4.30 9.04 -6.19
CA VAL A 92 -5.38 8.07 -5.91
C VAL A 92 -5.41 7.72 -4.42
N PHE A 93 -4.24 7.58 -3.80
CA PHE A 93 -4.15 7.33 -2.37
C PHE A 93 -4.74 8.49 -1.56
N ASP A 94 -4.37 9.72 -1.90
CA ASP A 94 -4.80 10.94 -1.21
C ASP A 94 -6.29 11.23 -1.39
N GLU A 95 -6.91 10.81 -2.51
CA GLU A 95 -8.36 10.87 -2.69
C GLU A 95 -9.12 9.92 -1.76
N LEU A 96 -8.53 8.76 -1.45
CA LEU A 96 -9.19 7.69 -0.70
C LEU A 96 -8.90 7.75 0.80
N TYR A 97 -7.70 8.20 1.18
CA TYR A 97 -7.20 8.06 2.54
C TYR A 97 -6.62 9.36 3.09
N ALA A 98 -6.66 9.48 4.42
CA ALA A 98 -6.03 10.55 5.19
C ALA A 98 -5.21 9.95 6.33
N VAL A 99 -4.25 10.71 6.85
CA VAL A 99 -3.46 10.28 8.01
C VAL A 99 -4.39 10.06 9.20
N ALA A 100 -4.29 8.90 9.84
CA ALA A 100 -5.12 8.59 11.00
C ALA A 100 -4.78 9.57 12.15
N GLY A 101 -5.71 10.47 12.47
CA GLY A 101 -5.54 11.47 13.54
C GLY A 101 -5.69 12.93 13.11
N GLU A 102 -5.90 13.21 11.82
CA GLU A 102 -6.37 14.52 11.37
C GLU A 102 -7.91 14.52 11.42
N SER A 103 -8.47 15.10 12.48
CA SER A 103 -9.90 15.36 12.68
C SER A 103 -10.09 16.77 13.20
#